data_AF-A0A2E3YNV4-F1
#
_entry.id   AF-A0A2E3YNV4-F1
#
_cell.length_a   1.000
_cell.length_b   1.000
_cell.length_c   1.000
_cell.angle_alpha   90.00
_cell.angle_beta   90.00
_cell.angle_gamma   90.00
#
_symmetry.space_group_name_H-M   'P 1'
#
loop_
_entity.id
_entity.type
_entity.pdbx_description
1 polymer ?
#
loop_
_entity_poly.entity_id
_entity_poly.type
_entity_poly.pdbx_seq_one_letter_code
_entity_poly.pdbx_strand_id
1 'polypeptide(L)'
;MSQQENRDVAANALSKEDVAIYLSSNPRFFEENPELLIDLKFSHHAGSDAVSLVERQIDVLRQSNSKLTRQLNELVAVAKDNHVVLEKIHQLAVTLMKSKTSIERIKLLEATLKTSFLADKIVLILFSSVANDELSNNSFTKIVDDNDENLNSFASFLRSSQPRCGQLKDDQKTFVFEHCASEINSSALIPLGEPETLGFIVIGSKDPDHFNPGKGMDFLSRLGEVVTAALLFDAAVSAKNGPNVAGS
;
A
#
# COMPACT_ATOMS: atom_id res chain seq x y z
N MET A 1 -24.38 54.02 -14.73
CA MET A 1 -25.62 53.34 -14.27
C MET A 1 -25.29 51.86 -14.27
N SER A 2 -25.11 51.15 -13.16
CA SER A 2 -25.84 51.20 -11.90
C SER A 2 -24.90 50.79 -10.75
N GLN A 3 -24.43 51.77 -9.97
CA GLN A 3 -23.76 51.57 -8.68
C GLN A 3 -24.80 51.51 -7.55
N GLN A 4 -25.91 50.80 -7.77
CA GLN A 4 -27.12 51.01 -6.98
C GLN A 4 -27.84 49.68 -6.74
N GLU A 5 -27.14 48.73 -6.16
CA GLU A 5 -27.77 47.55 -5.53
C GLU A 5 -26.96 47.02 -4.33
N ASN A 6 -25.98 47.81 -3.85
CA ASN A 6 -25.15 47.45 -2.70
C ASN A 6 -25.28 48.51 -1.58
N ARG A 7 -26.47 49.08 -1.43
CA ARG A 7 -26.73 50.23 -0.54
C ARG A 7 -27.90 50.07 0.44
N ASP A 8 -28.45 48.86 0.60
CA ASP A 8 -29.58 48.60 1.52
C ASP A 8 -29.40 47.42 2.48
N VAL A 9 -28.17 47.11 2.88
CA VAL A 9 -27.95 46.45 4.18
C VAL A 9 -27.00 47.32 4.99
N ALA A 10 -27.48 48.54 5.26
CA ALA A 10 -26.90 49.37 6.30
C ALA A 10 -26.90 48.56 7.60
N ALA A 11 -25.71 48.38 8.13
CA ALA A 11 -25.45 47.82 9.44
C ALA A 11 -26.32 48.50 10.50
N ASN A 12 -27.44 47.88 10.88
CA ASN A 12 -27.95 48.01 12.23
C ASN A 12 -26.94 47.30 13.12
N ALA A 13 -25.97 48.06 13.63
CA ALA A 13 -25.08 47.58 14.68
C ALA A 13 -25.94 47.30 15.92
N LEU A 14 -26.49 46.08 16.01
CA LEU A 14 -27.18 45.60 17.19
C LEU A 14 -26.24 45.78 18.38
N SER A 15 -26.66 46.61 19.34
CA SER A 15 -25.93 46.79 20.57
C SER A 15 -25.92 45.48 21.36
N LYS A 16 -24.91 45.27 22.20
CA LYS A 16 -24.88 44.14 23.13
C LYS A 16 -26.14 44.11 24.01
N GLU A 17 -26.63 45.29 24.42
CA GLU A 17 -27.90 45.46 25.13
C GLU A 17 -29.10 44.94 24.33
N ASP A 18 -29.16 45.20 23.03
CA ASP A 18 -30.30 44.78 22.19
C ASP A 18 -30.34 43.26 22.05
N VAL A 19 -29.18 42.63 21.90
CA VAL A 19 -29.05 41.17 21.88
C VAL A 19 -29.43 40.56 23.23
N ALA A 20 -29.04 41.19 24.34
CA ALA A 20 -29.41 40.73 25.68
C ALA A 20 -30.92 40.81 25.94
N ILE A 21 -31.56 41.93 25.57
CA ILE A 21 -33.01 42.10 25.68
C ILE A 21 -33.74 41.08 24.79
N TYR A 22 -33.26 40.87 23.57
CA TYR A 22 -33.84 39.90 22.64
C TYR A 22 -33.77 38.46 23.17
N LEU A 23 -32.62 38.03 23.69
CA LEU A 23 -32.46 36.69 24.28
C LEU A 23 -33.29 36.53 25.56
N SER A 24 -33.41 37.57 26.40
CA SER A 24 -34.24 37.52 27.61
C SER A 24 -35.74 37.41 27.30
N SER A 25 -36.17 38.01 26.19
CA SER A 25 -37.57 37.97 25.74
C SER A 25 -37.92 36.70 24.97
N ASN A 26 -36.92 35.96 24.50
CA ASN A 26 -37.09 34.74 23.70
C ASN A 26 -36.32 33.55 24.33
N PRO A 27 -36.79 33.01 25.47
CA PRO A 27 -36.09 31.94 26.19
C PRO A 27 -35.96 30.63 25.42
N ARG A 28 -36.79 30.39 24.39
CA ARG A 28 -36.72 29.21 23.50
C ARG A 28 -35.84 29.41 22.27
N PHE A 29 -35.19 30.56 22.13
CA PHE A 29 -34.42 30.90 20.94
C PHE A 29 -33.35 29.86 20.57
N PHE A 30 -32.69 29.27 21.59
CA PHE A 30 -31.68 28.22 21.40
C PHE A 30 -32.26 26.81 21.19
N GLU A 31 -33.53 26.57 21.55
CA GLU A 31 -34.22 25.33 21.21
C GLU A 31 -34.58 25.30 19.72
N GLU A 32 -34.93 26.47 19.16
CA GLU A 32 -35.29 26.64 17.75
C GLU A 32 -34.05 26.78 16.84
N ASN A 33 -32.88 27.11 17.41
CA ASN A 33 -31.63 27.28 16.68
C ASN A 33 -30.46 26.49 17.33
N PRO A 34 -30.52 25.15 17.33
CA PRO A 34 -29.52 24.30 17.99
C PRO A 34 -28.14 24.37 17.32
N GLU A 35 -28.08 24.71 16.03
CA GLU A 35 -26.84 24.91 15.27
C GLU A 35 -25.94 25.99 15.90
N LEU A 36 -26.54 27.06 16.45
CA LEU A 36 -25.80 28.18 17.07
C LEU A 36 -25.12 27.78 18.39
N LEU A 37 -25.64 26.77 19.10
CA LEU A 37 -25.02 26.24 20.32
C LEU A 37 -23.72 25.48 20.04
N ILE A 38 -23.55 24.95 18.83
CA ILE A 38 -22.35 24.20 18.44
C ILE A 38 -21.16 25.16 18.27
N ASP A 39 -21.41 26.37 17.75
CA ASP A 39 -20.39 27.37 17.45
C ASP A 39 -20.13 28.39 18.57
N LEU A 40 -21.03 28.49 19.56
CA LEU A 40 -20.88 29.39 20.70
C LEU A 40 -19.81 28.89 21.70
N LYS A 41 -18.72 29.65 21.81
CA LYS A 41 -17.71 29.47 22.88
C LYS A 41 -18.22 30.11 24.18
N PHE A 42 -18.91 29.34 25.00
CA PHE A 42 -19.24 29.77 26.36
C PHE A 42 -17.99 29.67 27.25
N SER A 43 -17.45 30.81 27.67
CA SER A 43 -16.54 30.89 28.81
C SER A 43 -17.32 31.48 29.98
N HIS A 44 -17.87 30.63 30.85
CA HIS A 44 -18.50 31.11 32.08
C HIS A 44 -17.47 31.29 33.17
N HIS A 45 -17.39 32.52 33.69
CA HIS A 45 -16.68 32.86 34.92
C HIS A 45 -17.74 33.07 36.00
N ALA A 46 -18.42 31.99 36.39
CA ALA A 46 -19.23 31.99 37.59
C ALA A 46 -18.46 31.17 38.64
N GLY A 47 -18.09 31.83 39.73
CA GLY A 47 -17.12 31.33 40.69
C GLY A 47 -17.49 30.00 41.37
N SER A 48 -16.42 29.32 41.79
CA SER A 48 -16.38 28.30 42.84
C SER A 48 -16.94 26.90 42.51
N ASP A 49 -16.05 26.07 41.98
CA ASP A 49 -15.79 24.68 42.42
C ASP A 49 -16.75 23.53 42.01
N ALA A 50 -17.71 23.77 41.12
CA ALA A 50 -18.52 22.69 40.55
C ALA A 50 -18.43 22.65 39.02
N VAL A 51 -17.55 21.79 38.50
CA VAL A 51 -17.58 21.40 37.08
C VAL A 51 -18.91 20.66 36.84
N SER A 52 -19.78 21.23 36.01
CA SER A 52 -21.02 20.56 35.61
C SER A 52 -20.67 19.23 34.96
N LEU A 53 -21.19 18.12 35.50
CA LEU A 53 -20.97 16.77 34.95
C LEU A 53 -21.31 16.71 33.46
N VAL A 54 -22.27 17.53 33.01
CA VAL A 54 -22.69 17.62 31.61
C VAL A 54 -21.62 18.29 30.74
N GLU A 55 -20.96 19.36 31.20
CA GLU A 55 -19.84 19.99 30.45
C GLU A 55 -18.68 19.01 30.29
N ARG A 56 -18.30 18.33 31.38
CA ARG A 56 -17.25 17.31 31.34
C ARG A 56 -17.64 16.14 30.42
N GLN A 57 -18.92 15.77 30.36
CA GLN A 57 -19.42 14.73 29.47
C GLN A 57 -19.37 15.16 28.00
N ILE A 58 -19.75 16.41 27.69
CA ILE A 58 -19.67 16.97 26.33
C ILE A 58 -18.21 17.07 25.86
N ASP A 59 -17.29 17.52 26.72
CA ASP A 59 -15.88 17.61 26.38
C ASP A 59 -15.26 16.23 26.12
N VAL A 60 -15.59 15.24 26.96
CA VAL A 60 -15.17 13.85 26.75
C VAL A 60 -15.73 13.29 25.43
N LEU A 61 -17.00 13.56 25.12
CA LEU A 61 -17.62 13.14 23.86
C LEU A 61 -16.98 13.82 22.65
N ARG A 62 -16.69 15.12 22.71
CA ARG A 62 -15.98 15.86 21.65
C ARG A 62 -14.57 15.33 21.43
N GLN A 63 -13.82 15.08 22.52
CA GLN A 63 -12.49 14.50 22.45
C GLN A 63 -12.52 13.09 21.86
N SER A 64 -13.49 12.26 22.27
CA SER A 64 -13.69 10.93 21.72
C SER A 64 -14.04 11.00 20.24
N ASN A 65 -14.97 11.86 19.84
CA ASN A 65 -15.37 12.02 18.44
C ASN A 65 -14.17 12.44 17.58
N SER A 66 -13.41 13.46 18.01
CA SER A 66 -12.19 13.90 17.32
C SER A 66 -11.17 12.76 17.18
N LYS A 67 -10.97 11.95 18.23
CA LYS A 67 -10.10 10.77 18.18
C LYS A 67 -10.61 9.74 17.16
N LEU A 68 -11.91 9.44 17.15
CA LEU A 68 -12.50 8.51 16.19
C LEU A 68 -12.39 9.03 14.75
N THR A 69 -12.67 10.32 14.51
CA THR A 69 -12.52 10.93 13.18
C THR A 69 -11.07 10.83 12.69
N ARG A 70 -10.10 11.07 13.57
CA ARG A 70 -8.68 10.91 13.22
C ARG A 70 -8.36 9.46 12.86
N GLN A 71 -8.79 8.50 13.67
CA GLN A 71 -8.57 7.07 13.39
C GLN A 71 -9.24 6.63 12.08
N LEU A 72 -10.44 7.14 11.79
CA LEU A 72 -11.15 6.89 10.53
C LEU A 72 -10.36 7.44 9.35
N ASN A 73 -9.88 8.68 9.43
CA ASN A 73 -9.08 9.29 8.37
C ASN A 73 -7.76 8.52 8.14
N GLU A 74 -7.10 8.06 9.20
CA GLU A 74 -5.91 7.20 9.10
C GLU A 74 -6.24 5.86 8.41
N LEU A 75 -7.36 5.21 8.77
CA LEU A 75 -7.82 3.98 8.11
C LEU A 75 -8.15 4.20 6.62
N VAL A 76 -8.83 5.31 6.30
CA VAL A 76 -9.17 5.66 4.91
C VAL A 76 -7.90 5.93 4.09
N ALA A 77 -6.91 6.62 4.66
CA ALA A 77 -5.64 6.85 3.99
C ALA A 77 -4.92 5.53 3.68
N VAL A 78 -4.79 4.64 4.67
CA VAL A 78 -4.21 3.30 4.48
C VAL A 78 -4.98 2.49 3.43
N ALA A 79 -6.31 2.54 3.44
CA ALA A 79 -7.13 1.85 2.46
C ALA A 79 -6.91 2.37 1.03
N LYS A 80 -6.73 3.69 0.84
CA LYS A 80 -6.42 4.28 -0.45
C LYS A 80 -5.05 3.86 -0.97
N ASP A 81 -4.02 3.90 -0.12
CA ASP A 81 -2.67 3.48 -0.49
C ASP A 81 -2.64 2.00 -0.90
N ASN A 82 -3.32 1.16 -0.13
CA ASN A 82 -3.51 -0.26 -0.42
C ASN A 82 -4.23 -0.50 -1.76
N HIS A 83 -5.28 0.29 -2.05
CA HIS A 83 -6.01 0.17 -3.30
C HIS A 83 -5.15 0.47 -4.52
N VAL A 84 -4.26 1.47 -4.44
CA VAL A 84 -3.31 1.80 -5.53
C VAL A 84 -2.37 0.63 -5.82
N VAL A 85 -1.84 -0.05 -4.79
CA VAL A 85 -0.97 -1.22 -4.97
C VAL A 85 -1.75 -2.39 -5.60
N LEU A 86 -2.96 -2.65 -5.12
CA LEU A 86 -3.79 -3.74 -5.65
C LEU A 86 -4.17 -3.51 -7.12
N GLU A 87 -4.54 -2.28 -7.47
CA GLU A 87 -4.84 -1.91 -8.85
C GLU A 87 -3.63 -2.11 -9.78
N LYS A 88 -2.43 -1.76 -9.31
CA LYS A 88 -1.18 -2.02 -10.05
C LYS A 88 -0.92 -3.52 -10.25
N ILE A 89 -1.15 -4.35 -9.24
CA ILE A 89 -1.04 -5.82 -9.36
C ILE A 89 -2.07 -6.35 -10.37
N HIS A 90 -3.30 -5.86 -10.31
CA HIS A 90 -4.34 -6.24 -11.25
C HIS A 90 -3.97 -5.89 -12.70
N GLN A 91 -3.51 -4.66 -12.94
CA GLN A 91 -3.05 -4.21 -14.26
C GLN A 91 -1.85 -5.03 -14.76
N LEU A 92 -0.92 -5.38 -13.87
CA LEU A 92 0.19 -6.28 -14.20
C LEU A 92 -0.34 -7.64 -14.64
N ALA A 93 -1.25 -8.25 -13.87
CA ALA A 93 -1.84 -9.54 -14.19
C ALA A 93 -2.53 -9.52 -15.58
N VAL A 94 -3.35 -8.50 -15.84
CA VAL A 94 -4.03 -8.32 -17.13
C VAL A 94 -3.03 -8.19 -18.28
N THR A 95 -1.93 -7.47 -18.07
CA THR A 95 -0.95 -7.26 -19.13
C THR A 95 -0.11 -8.53 -19.38
N LEU A 96 0.27 -9.26 -18.33
CA LEU A 96 0.95 -10.56 -18.43
C LEU A 96 0.09 -11.63 -19.12
N MET A 97 -1.22 -11.61 -18.89
CA MET A 97 -2.15 -12.53 -19.58
C MET A 97 -2.28 -12.24 -21.09
N LYS A 98 -1.97 -11.02 -21.55
CA LYS A 98 -2.06 -10.64 -22.97
C LYS A 98 -0.79 -10.97 -23.76
N SER A 99 0.36 -11.10 -23.10
CA SER A 99 1.63 -11.43 -23.74
C SER A 99 1.72 -12.89 -24.16
N LYS A 100 2.43 -13.14 -25.27
CA LYS A 100 2.42 -14.44 -25.94
C LYS A 100 3.63 -15.31 -25.62
N THR A 101 4.72 -14.72 -25.14
CA THR A 101 5.98 -15.43 -24.87
C THR A 101 6.49 -15.16 -23.45
N SER A 102 7.22 -16.13 -22.90
CA SER A 102 7.92 -15.99 -21.60
C SER A 102 8.86 -14.79 -21.55
N ILE A 103 9.59 -14.54 -22.64
CA ILE A 103 10.54 -13.42 -22.72
C ILE A 103 9.81 -12.08 -22.66
N GLU A 104 8.70 -11.92 -23.37
CA GLU A 104 7.87 -10.72 -23.29
C GLU A 104 7.32 -10.50 -21.88
N ARG A 105 6.86 -11.59 -21.23
CA ARG A 105 6.34 -11.52 -19.85
C ARG A 105 7.38 -11.03 -18.86
N ILE A 106 8.61 -11.54 -18.95
CA ILE A 106 9.71 -11.12 -18.05
C ILE A 106 10.11 -9.67 -18.30
N LYS A 107 10.21 -9.23 -19.57
CA LYS A 107 10.49 -7.83 -19.89
C LYS A 107 9.40 -6.88 -19.38
N LEU A 108 8.14 -7.28 -19.54
CA LEU A 108 7.01 -6.52 -19.05
C LEU A 108 6.97 -6.47 -17.52
N LEU A 109 7.28 -7.59 -16.86
CA LEU A 109 7.41 -7.68 -15.42
C LEU A 109 8.50 -6.72 -14.91
N GLU A 110 9.69 -6.74 -15.51
CA GLU A 110 10.79 -5.83 -15.17
C GLU A 110 10.35 -4.36 -15.29
N ALA A 111 9.76 -3.97 -16.42
CA ALA A 111 9.33 -2.60 -16.65
C ALA A 111 8.24 -2.15 -15.67
N THR A 112 7.28 -3.03 -15.39
CA THR A 112 6.16 -2.74 -14.49
C THR A 112 6.64 -2.67 -13.04
N LEU A 113 7.49 -3.59 -12.58
CA LEU A 113 7.98 -3.57 -11.21
C LEU A 113 8.82 -2.32 -10.91
N LYS A 114 9.70 -1.93 -11.84
CA LYS A 114 10.50 -0.69 -11.70
C LYS A 114 9.63 0.56 -11.60
N THR A 115 8.56 0.64 -12.39
CA THR A 115 7.69 1.83 -12.44
C THR A 115 6.67 1.85 -11.30
N SER A 116 6.10 0.69 -10.97
CA SER A 116 4.93 0.57 -10.07
C SER A 116 5.30 0.44 -8.60
N PHE A 117 6.43 -0.20 -8.27
CA PHE A 117 6.82 -0.51 -6.89
C PHE A 117 7.95 0.39 -6.36
N LEU A 118 8.39 1.41 -7.11
CA LEU A 118 9.44 2.35 -6.71
C LEU A 118 10.70 1.66 -6.16
N ALA A 119 11.00 0.46 -6.68
CA ALA A 119 12.12 -0.32 -6.22
C ALA A 119 13.40 0.12 -6.93
N ASP A 120 14.46 0.33 -6.16
CA ASP A 120 15.77 0.72 -6.68
C ASP A 120 16.42 -0.43 -7.46
N LYS A 121 16.26 -1.66 -6.96
CA LYS A 121 16.79 -2.87 -7.58
C LYS A 121 15.78 -4.01 -7.47
N ILE A 122 15.61 -4.76 -8.55
CA ILE A 122 14.76 -5.95 -8.58
C ILE A 122 15.52 -7.04 -9.31
N VAL A 123 15.53 -8.23 -8.73
CA VAL A 123 16.16 -9.42 -9.30
C VAL A 123 15.18 -10.59 -9.20
N LEU A 124 14.87 -11.19 -10.34
CA LEU A 124 14.12 -12.42 -10.49
C LEU A 124 15.11 -13.59 -10.54
N ILE A 125 15.07 -14.45 -9.52
CA ILE A 125 15.87 -15.66 -9.45
C ILE A 125 15.00 -16.84 -9.86
N LEU A 126 15.41 -17.57 -10.89
CA LEU A 126 14.74 -18.77 -11.38
C LEU A 126 15.65 -19.97 -11.21
N PHE A 127 15.06 -21.13 -10.88
CA PHE A 127 15.82 -22.36 -10.80
C PHE A 127 16.03 -22.99 -12.17
N SER A 128 17.22 -23.58 -12.37
CA SER A 128 17.64 -24.18 -13.63
C SER A 128 16.71 -25.30 -14.10
N SER A 129 16.05 -25.99 -13.16
CA SER A 129 15.05 -27.03 -13.43
C SER A 129 13.82 -26.55 -14.22
N VAL A 130 13.50 -25.25 -14.18
CA VAL A 130 12.29 -24.65 -14.80
C VAL A 130 12.64 -23.57 -15.82
N ALA A 131 13.87 -23.08 -15.84
CA ALA A 131 14.31 -22.09 -16.81
C ALA A 131 14.48 -22.73 -18.21
N ASN A 132 13.76 -22.21 -19.21
CA ASN A 132 13.99 -22.57 -20.62
C ASN A 132 15.35 -22.01 -21.11
N ASP A 133 16.01 -22.71 -22.04
CA ASP A 133 17.28 -22.29 -22.67
C ASP A 133 17.26 -20.90 -23.32
N GLU A 134 16.08 -20.36 -23.62
CA GLU A 134 15.92 -19.01 -24.17
C GLU A 134 16.10 -17.90 -23.12
N LEU A 135 16.02 -18.24 -21.83
CA LEU A 135 16.24 -17.32 -20.73
C LEU A 135 17.73 -17.19 -20.46
N SER A 136 18.24 -15.97 -20.51
CA SER A 136 19.64 -15.67 -20.21
C SER A 136 19.76 -14.80 -18.97
N ASN A 137 20.86 -15.01 -18.25
CA ASN A 137 21.24 -14.15 -17.14
C ASN A 137 21.40 -12.71 -17.63
N ASN A 138 20.73 -11.78 -16.95
CA ASN A 138 20.80 -10.36 -17.21
C ASN A 138 20.69 -9.59 -15.89
N SER A 139 20.58 -8.25 -15.94
CA SER A 139 20.51 -7.41 -14.75
C SER A 139 19.23 -7.59 -13.91
N PHE A 140 18.19 -8.19 -14.49
CA PHE A 140 16.92 -8.51 -13.83
C PHE A 140 16.76 -10.00 -13.56
N THR A 141 17.19 -10.90 -14.45
CA THR A 141 16.98 -12.36 -14.30
C THR A 141 18.29 -13.07 -13.99
N LYS A 142 18.28 -13.93 -12.97
CA LYS A 142 19.39 -14.82 -12.59
C LYS A 142 18.90 -16.26 -12.52
N ILE A 143 19.52 -17.14 -13.30
CA ILE A 143 19.27 -18.58 -13.33
C ILE A 143 20.31 -19.23 -12.43
N VAL A 144 19.83 -20.01 -11.47
CA VAL A 144 20.65 -20.63 -10.43
C VAL A 144 20.35 -22.13 -10.40
N ASP A 145 21.39 -22.94 -10.21
CA ASP A 145 21.21 -24.38 -10.00
C ASP A 145 20.46 -24.62 -8.68
N ASP A 146 19.54 -25.57 -8.69
CA ASP A 146 18.73 -25.94 -7.53
C ASP A 146 19.61 -26.35 -6.31
N ASN A 147 20.85 -26.80 -6.53
CA ASN A 147 21.81 -27.20 -5.49
C ASN A 147 22.92 -26.16 -5.20
N ASP A 148 22.79 -24.92 -5.66
CA ASP A 148 23.80 -23.89 -5.43
C ASP A 148 23.96 -23.58 -3.92
N GLU A 149 25.20 -23.57 -3.43
CA GLU A 149 25.52 -23.33 -2.01
C GLU A 149 24.97 -21.99 -1.50
N ASN A 150 24.85 -20.98 -2.37
CA ASN A 150 24.33 -19.66 -2.02
C ASN A 150 22.83 -19.71 -1.65
N LEU A 151 22.07 -20.68 -2.18
CA LEU A 151 20.66 -20.90 -1.84
C LEU A 151 20.47 -21.39 -0.40
N ASN A 152 21.49 -21.96 0.24
CA ASN A 152 21.42 -22.39 1.64
C ASN A 152 21.07 -21.23 2.58
N SER A 153 21.53 -20.02 2.27
CA SER A 153 21.18 -18.82 3.02
C SER A 153 19.68 -18.46 2.93
N PHE A 154 19.01 -18.91 1.87
CA PHE A 154 17.58 -18.71 1.60
C PHE A 154 16.72 -19.95 1.93
N ALA A 155 17.31 -21.08 2.33
CA ALA A 155 16.58 -22.34 2.55
C ALA A 155 15.39 -22.20 3.51
N SER A 156 15.56 -21.47 4.62
CA SER A 156 14.46 -21.24 5.57
C SER A 156 13.28 -20.45 4.96
N PHE A 157 13.56 -19.57 4.00
CA PHE A 157 12.57 -18.78 3.29
C PHE A 157 11.86 -19.61 2.23
N LEU A 158 12.62 -20.33 1.40
CA LEU A 158 12.09 -21.20 0.34
C LEU A 158 11.16 -22.27 0.89
N ARG A 159 11.52 -22.91 2.01
CA ARG A 159 10.68 -23.89 2.70
C ARG A 159 9.38 -23.30 3.24
N SER A 160 9.40 -22.05 3.69
CA SER A 160 8.19 -21.41 4.22
C SER A 160 7.20 -20.98 3.13
N SER A 161 7.67 -20.79 1.88
CA SER A 161 6.91 -20.25 0.75
C SER A 161 6.02 -19.05 1.11
N GLN A 162 6.52 -18.20 2.02
CA GLN A 162 5.86 -16.96 2.40
C GLN A 162 6.78 -15.78 2.11
N PRO A 163 6.22 -14.63 1.67
CA PRO A 163 7.01 -13.43 1.47
C PRO A 163 7.69 -13.02 2.77
N ARG A 164 8.87 -12.39 2.67
CA ARG A 164 9.60 -11.83 3.82
C ARG A 164 10.09 -10.43 3.51
N CYS A 165 9.86 -9.51 4.44
CA CYS A 165 10.40 -8.16 4.38
C CYS A 165 11.44 -7.96 5.47
N GLY A 166 12.45 -7.13 5.19
CA GLY A 166 13.45 -6.70 6.15
C GLY A 166 14.80 -6.51 5.51
N GLN A 167 15.84 -6.50 6.35
CA GLN A 167 17.21 -6.38 5.88
C GLN A 167 17.79 -7.76 5.55
N LEU A 168 18.29 -7.93 4.33
CA LEU A 168 19.04 -9.13 3.95
C LEU A 168 20.41 -9.15 4.62
N LYS A 169 20.93 -10.35 4.86
CA LYS A 169 22.32 -10.55 5.30
C LYS A 169 23.29 -10.13 4.20
N ASP A 170 24.52 -9.80 4.54
CA ASP A 170 25.52 -9.34 3.57
C ASP A 170 25.77 -10.38 2.46
N ASP A 171 25.87 -11.67 2.82
CA ASP A 171 26.02 -12.76 1.84
C ASP A 171 24.83 -12.82 0.85
N GLN A 172 23.61 -12.63 1.36
CA GLN A 172 22.40 -12.60 0.54
C GLN A 172 22.37 -11.38 -0.38
N LYS A 173 22.77 -10.21 0.12
CA LYS A 173 22.85 -8.98 -0.68
C LYS A 173 23.89 -9.11 -1.79
N THR A 174 25.08 -9.61 -1.47
CA THR A 174 26.15 -9.81 -2.46
C THR A 174 25.74 -10.83 -3.51
N PHE A 175 25.05 -11.91 -3.13
CA PHE A 175 24.55 -12.90 -4.08
C PHE A 175 23.49 -12.33 -5.05
N VAL A 176 22.55 -11.54 -4.53
CA VAL A 176 21.40 -11.02 -5.31
C VAL A 176 21.77 -9.75 -6.09
N PHE A 177 22.34 -8.76 -5.41
CA PHE A 177 22.54 -7.41 -5.94
C PHE A 177 23.98 -7.14 -6.40
N GLU A 178 24.90 -8.08 -6.15
CA GLU A 178 26.29 -8.02 -6.59
C GLU A 178 26.93 -6.66 -6.23
N HIS A 179 27.28 -5.84 -7.23
CA HIS A 179 27.90 -4.54 -7.02
C HIS A 179 27.00 -3.49 -6.34
N CYS A 180 25.68 -3.69 -6.31
CA CYS A 180 24.74 -2.77 -5.68
C CYS A 180 24.39 -3.15 -4.23
N ALA A 181 24.98 -4.21 -3.68
CA ALA A 181 24.68 -4.73 -2.35
C ALA A 181 24.77 -3.67 -1.24
N SER A 182 25.75 -2.76 -1.31
CA SER A 182 25.98 -1.72 -0.29
C SER A 182 24.95 -0.60 -0.29
N GLU A 183 24.19 -0.42 -1.39
CA GLU A 183 23.19 0.65 -1.49
C GLU A 183 21.83 0.22 -0.95
N ILE A 184 21.60 -1.08 -0.79
CA ILE A 184 20.29 -1.63 -0.41
C ILE A 184 20.18 -1.71 1.12
N ASN A 185 19.23 -0.96 1.67
CA ASN A 185 18.99 -0.86 3.11
C ASN A 185 17.80 -1.70 3.57
N SER A 186 16.78 -1.88 2.72
CA SER A 186 15.64 -2.75 2.97
C SER A 186 15.33 -3.64 1.75
N SER A 187 14.69 -4.79 1.97
CA SER A 187 14.37 -5.72 0.90
C SER A 187 13.10 -6.53 1.16
N ALA A 188 12.45 -6.96 0.09
CA ALA A 188 11.36 -7.91 0.09
C ALA A 188 11.74 -9.16 -0.74
N LEU A 189 11.52 -10.33 -0.16
CA LEU A 189 11.65 -11.63 -0.78
C LEU A 189 10.25 -12.19 -1.08
N ILE A 190 10.03 -12.64 -2.31
CA ILE A 190 8.74 -13.13 -2.77
C ILE A 190 8.95 -14.50 -3.42
N PRO A 191 8.49 -15.60 -2.81
CA PRO A 191 8.65 -16.92 -3.40
C PRO A 191 7.73 -17.06 -4.62
N LEU A 192 8.15 -17.87 -5.59
CA LEU A 192 7.38 -18.21 -6.77
C LEU A 192 7.11 -19.71 -6.80
N GLY A 193 5.86 -20.09 -7.03
CA GLY A 193 5.43 -21.48 -7.09
C GLY A 193 5.25 -22.14 -5.71
N GLU A 194 5.13 -23.46 -5.79
CA GLU A 194 5.24 -24.33 -4.61
C GLU A 194 6.67 -24.25 -4.03
N PRO A 195 6.86 -24.62 -2.76
CA PRO A 195 8.18 -24.57 -2.12
C PRO A 195 9.27 -25.20 -2.99
N GLU A 196 10.37 -24.46 -3.18
CA GLU A 196 11.57 -24.93 -3.89
C GLU A 196 11.34 -25.30 -5.38
N THR A 197 10.27 -24.81 -6.02
CA THR A 197 9.94 -25.24 -7.40
C THR A 197 10.36 -24.26 -8.50
N LEU A 198 10.01 -22.98 -8.41
CA LEU A 198 10.17 -22.05 -9.55
C LEU A 198 11.30 -21.03 -9.34
N GLY A 199 11.45 -20.56 -8.10
CA GLY A 199 12.41 -19.52 -7.73
C GLY A 199 11.78 -18.45 -6.85
N PHE A 200 12.29 -17.23 -6.91
CA PHE A 200 11.82 -16.12 -6.09
C PHE A 200 12.22 -14.76 -6.68
N ILE A 201 11.47 -13.71 -6.32
CA ILE A 201 11.80 -12.31 -6.63
C ILE A 201 12.41 -11.68 -5.38
N VAL A 202 13.45 -10.89 -5.60
CA VAL A 202 14.03 -10.01 -4.59
C VAL A 202 13.88 -8.57 -5.04
N ILE A 203 13.28 -7.76 -4.18
CA ILE A 203 13.11 -6.32 -4.38
C ILE A 203 13.95 -5.61 -3.32
N GLY A 204 14.82 -4.70 -3.72
CA GLY A 204 15.67 -3.90 -2.84
C GLY A 204 15.36 -2.42 -2.96
N SER A 205 15.37 -1.73 -1.81
CA SER A 205 15.29 -0.27 -1.74
C SER A 205 16.44 0.32 -0.92
N LYS A 206 16.85 1.53 -1.31
CA LYS A 206 17.79 2.39 -0.56
C LYS A 206 17.16 2.96 0.70
N ASP A 207 15.83 3.02 0.77
CA ASP A 207 15.10 3.47 1.94
C ASP A 207 14.99 2.32 2.95
N PRO A 208 15.54 2.43 4.18
CA PRO A 208 15.45 1.39 5.20
C PRO A 208 14.01 1.10 5.66
N ASP A 209 13.09 2.06 5.53
CA ASP A 209 11.73 1.94 6.05
C ASP A 209 10.70 1.48 5.01
N HIS A 210 11.14 1.31 3.76
CA HIS A 210 10.25 0.96 2.65
C HIS A 210 9.67 -0.46 2.77
N PHE A 211 10.51 -1.46 3.08
CA PHE A 211 10.11 -2.86 3.23
C PHE A 211 10.11 -3.31 4.69
N ASN A 212 9.08 -2.91 5.43
CA ASN A 212 8.89 -3.23 6.84
C ASN A 212 7.84 -4.35 7.08
N PRO A 213 8.09 -5.33 7.98
CA PRO A 213 7.29 -6.56 8.13
C PRO A 213 5.86 -6.43 8.71
N GLY A 214 5.24 -5.25 8.65
CA GLY A 214 3.86 -5.04 9.13
C GLY A 214 2.87 -4.58 8.05
N LYS A 215 3.34 -4.20 6.86
CA LYS A 215 2.51 -3.65 5.78
C LYS A 215 2.83 -4.34 4.46
N GLY A 216 1.79 -4.72 3.73
CA GLY A 216 1.90 -5.13 2.33
C GLY A 216 2.40 -6.55 2.04
N MET A 217 2.55 -7.40 3.07
CA MET A 217 2.88 -8.83 2.88
C MET A 217 1.86 -9.55 1.99
N ASP A 218 0.58 -9.23 2.15
CA ASP A 218 -0.50 -9.78 1.32
C ASP A 218 -0.36 -9.38 -0.15
N PHE A 219 0.10 -8.16 -0.43
CA PHE A 219 0.34 -7.70 -1.80
C PHE A 219 1.52 -8.44 -2.44
N LEU A 220 2.59 -8.67 -1.67
CA LEU A 220 3.75 -9.44 -2.12
C LEU A 220 3.35 -10.88 -2.42
N SER A 221 2.52 -11.51 -1.59
CA SER A 221 1.97 -12.85 -1.85
C SER A 221 1.20 -12.88 -3.17
N ARG A 222 0.25 -11.96 -3.35
CA ARG A 222 -0.55 -11.85 -4.58
C ARG A 222 0.31 -11.60 -5.81
N LEU A 223 1.35 -10.78 -5.68
CA LEU A 223 2.31 -10.54 -6.75
C LEU A 223 3.05 -11.84 -7.13
N GLY A 224 3.52 -12.59 -6.14
CA GLY A 224 4.15 -13.89 -6.34
C GLY A 224 3.24 -14.88 -7.06
N GLU A 225 1.96 -14.96 -6.66
CA GLU A 225 0.94 -15.81 -7.30
C GLU A 225 0.74 -15.44 -8.78
N VAL A 226 0.57 -14.14 -9.08
CA VAL A 226 0.37 -13.65 -10.45
C VAL A 226 1.59 -13.96 -11.32
N VAL A 227 2.80 -13.70 -10.83
CA VAL A 227 4.03 -13.97 -11.59
C VAL A 227 4.21 -15.46 -11.80
N THR A 228 3.96 -16.28 -10.77
CA THR A 228 4.02 -17.74 -10.88
C THR A 228 3.09 -18.25 -11.97
N ALA A 229 1.82 -17.83 -11.95
CA ALA A 229 0.83 -18.24 -12.95
C ALA A 229 1.25 -17.80 -14.36
N ALA A 230 1.77 -16.57 -14.50
CA ALA A 230 2.26 -16.05 -15.76
C ALA A 230 3.45 -16.85 -16.31
N LEU A 231 4.38 -17.29 -15.46
CA LEU A 231 5.56 -18.03 -15.89
C LEU A 231 5.22 -19.50 -16.21
N LEU A 232 4.38 -20.16 -15.40
CA LEU A 232 3.97 -21.55 -15.62
C LEU A 232 3.06 -21.76 -16.84
N PHE A 233 2.40 -20.69 -17.32
CA PHE A 233 1.51 -20.78 -18.47
C PHE A 233 2.20 -21.41 -19.71
N ASP A 234 3.46 -21.07 -19.98
CA ASP A 234 4.17 -21.65 -21.12
C ASP A 234 4.61 -23.10 -20.87
N ALA A 235 4.97 -23.47 -19.64
CA ALA A 235 5.33 -24.85 -19.31
C ALA A 235 4.13 -25.80 -19.54
N ALA A 236 2.93 -25.37 -19.18
CA ALA A 236 1.70 -26.13 -19.41
C ALA A 236 1.27 -26.17 -20.89
N VAL A 237 1.50 -25.09 -21.64
CA VAL A 237 1.20 -25.03 -23.09
C VAL A 237 2.19 -25.85 -23.91
N SER A 238 3.48 -25.87 -23.53
CA SER A 238 4.50 -26.69 -24.19
C SER A 238 4.28 -28.19 -23.93
N ALA A 239 3.88 -28.57 -22.70
CA ALA A 239 3.54 -29.96 -22.36
C ALA A 239 2.33 -30.51 -23.12
N LYS A 240 1.36 -29.67 -23.51
CA LYS A 240 0.21 -30.08 -24.33
C LYS A 240 0.49 -30.16 -25.83
N ASN A 241 1.57 -29.52 -26.30
CA ASN A 241 1.97 -29.49 -27.71
C ASN A 241 3.14 -30.43 -28.05
N GLY A 242 3.54 -31.33 -27.13
CA GLY A 242 4.48 -32.42 -27.39
C GLY A 242 3.95 -33.41 -28.45
N PRO A 243 4.83 -34.09 -29.20
CA PRO A 243 4.52 -34.60 -30.53
C PRO A 243 3.43 -35.67 -30.46
N ASN A 244 2.35 -35.44 -31.20
CA ASN A 244 1.47 -36.50 -31.68
C ASN A 244 2.31 -37.40 -32.60
N VAL A 245 3.04 -38.36 -32.01
CA VAL A 245 3.74 -39.41 -32.74
C VAL A 245 2.65 -40.27 -33.37
N ALA A 246 2.62 -40.23 -34.69
CA ALA A 246 1.71 -41.00 -35.53
C ALA A 246 1.76 -42.51 -35.22
N GLY A 247 0.58 -43.12 -35.10
CA GLY A 247 0.32 -44.53 -35.43
C GLY A 247 -0.88 -44.53 -36.38
N SER A 248 -0.65 -44.67 -37.69
CA SER A 248 -0.62 -45.96 -38.42
C SER A 248 -1.99 -46.62 -38.48
#